data_AF-A0A928NYY2-F1
#
_entry.id   AF-A0A928NYY2-F1
#
_cell.length_a   1.000
_cell.length_b   1.000
_cell.length_c   1.000
_cell.angle_alpha   90.00
_cell.angle_beta   90.00
_cell.angle_gamma   90.00
#
_symmetry.space_group_name_H-M   'P 1'
#
loop_
_entity.id
_entity.type
_entity.pdbx_description
1 polymer ?
#
loop_
_entity_poly.entity_id
_entity_poly.type
_entity_poly.pdbx_seq_one_letter_code
_entity_poly.pdbx_strand_id
1 'polypeptide(L)' 'MDEREIMSALGRECPVECKGIQYKKVSAVIYRKRDGRKYIQAELEDKGGNSVTIDSAAMVTEIKQEVEVPF' A
#
# COMPACT_ATOMS: atom_id res chain seq x y z
N MET A 1 -4.03 -0.90 6.74
CA MET A 1 -5.22 -0.49 5.98
C MET A 1 -6.26 -1.61 5.92
N ASP A 2 -7.54 -1.26 5.86
CA ASP A 2 -8.64 -2.17 5.51
C ASP A 2 -8.80 -2.32 3.97
N GLU A 3 -9.74 -3.15 3.51
CA GLU A 3 -9.98 -3.42 2.08
C GLU A 3 -10.30 -2.15 1.28
N ARG A 4 -11.09 -1.23 1.85
CA ARG A 4 -11.49 0.00 1.14
C ARG A 4 -10.33 0.97 1.07
N GLU A 5 -9.59 1.10 2.16
CA GLU A 5 -8.40 1.95 2.25
C GLU A 5 -7.32 1.50 1.26
N ILE A 6 -7.01 0.20 1.19
CA ILE A 6 -5.96 -0.29 0.29
C ILE A 6 -6.36 -0.19 -1.19
N MET A 7 -7.65 -0.38 -1.51
CA MET A 7 -8.17 -0.17 -2.86
C MET A 7 -8.16 1.31 -3.25
N SER A 8 -8.45 2.20 -2.30
CA SER A 8 -8.33 3.65 -2.50
C SER A 8 -6.87 4.06 -2.74
N ALA A 9 -5.93 3.52 -1.94
CA ALA A 9 -4.50 3.77 -2.10
C ALA A 9 -3.96 3.28 -3.45
N LEU A 10 -4.42 2.10 -3.91
CA LEU A 10 -4.12 1.59 -5.25
C LEU A 10 -4.59 2.56 -6.33
N GLY A 11 -5.84 3.05 -6.25
CA GLY A 11 -6.39 3.96 -7.26
C GLY A 11 -5.78 5.37 -7.24
N ARG A 12 -5.36 5.86 -6.07
CA ARG A 12 -4.73 7.18 -5.89
C ARG A 12 -3.23 7.16 -6.18
N GLU A 13 -2.64 5.97 -6.29
CA GLU A 13 -1.19 5.77 -6.42
C GLU A 13 -0.38 6.56 -5.38
N CYS A 14 -0.90 6.65 -4.15
CA CYS A 14 -0.28 7.47 -3.11
C CYS A 14 0.91 6.76 -2.44
N PRO A 15 1.89 7.51 -1.93
CA PRO A 15 2.98 6.95 -1.14
C PRO A 15 2.46 6.23 0.12
N VAL A 16 3.05 5.07 0.39
CA VAL A 16 2.68 4.24 1.54
C VAL A 16 3.91 3.79 2.30
N GLU A 17 3.74 3.51 3.59
CA GLU A 17 4.75 2.88 4.42
C GLU A 17 4.31 1.44 4.74
N CYS A 18 5.28 0.54 4.78
CA CYS A 18 5.08 -0.79 5.34
C CYS A 18 6.33 -1.19 6.12
N LYS A 19 6.15 -1.48 7.42
CA LYS A 19 7.23 -1.91 8.34
C LYS A 19 8.45 -0.96 8.34
N GLY A 20 8.21 0.35 8.31
CA GLY A 20 9.28 1.36 8.33
C GLY A 20 9.96 1.63 6.98
N ILE A 21 9.54 0.97 5.89
CA ILE A 21 10.02 1.26 4.53
C ILE A 21 8.96 2.07 3.80
N GLN A 22 9.37 3.17 3.17
CA GLN A 22 8.50 3.98 2.33
C GLN A 22 8.54 3.49 0.87
N TYR A 23 7.36 3.25 0.33
CA TYR A 23 7.13 2.84 -1.04
C TYR A 23 6.47 3.97 -1.80
N LYS A 24 6.68 3.97 -3.12
CA LYS A 24 6.08 4.96 -4.01
C LYS A 24 4.57 4.81 -4.08
N LYS A 25 4.08 3.57 -4.16
CA LYS A 25 2.65 3.25 -4.20
C LYS A 25 2.37 1.77 -3.93
N VAL A 26 1.09 1.46 -3.74
CA VAL A 26 0.56 0.10 -3.92
C VAL A 26 0.44 -0.15 -5.43
N SER A 27 1.07 -1.20 -5.96
CA SER A 27 0.99 -1.59 -7.37
C SER A 27 -0.11 -2.61 -7.65
N ALA A 28 -0.44 -3.44 -6.67
CA ALA A 28 -1.52 -4.43 -6.79
C ALA A 28 -2.15 -4.78 -5.44
N VAL A 29 -3.42 -5.16 -5.46
CA VAL A 29 -4.13 -5.75 -4.31
C VAL A 29 -4.41 -7.22 -4.62
N ILE A 30 -3.94 -8.10 -3.75
CA ILE A 30 -3.96 -9.54 -3.95
C ILE A 30 -4.92 -10.16 -2.93
N TYR A 31 -5.96 -10.80 -3.43
CA TYR A 31 -6.90 -11.57 -2.63
C TYR A 31 -6.44 -13.02 -2.56
N ARG A 32 -6.16 -13.51 -1.34
CA ARG A 32 -5.83 -14.92 -1.09
C ARG A 32 -6.90 -15.57 -0.23
N LYS A 33 -7.12 -16.86 -0.46
CA LYS A 33 -7.98 -17.71 0.37
C LYS A 33 -7.15 -18.83 0.96
N ARG A 34 -7.15 -18.96 2.28
CA ARG A 34 -6.47 -20.05 3.00
C ARG A 34 -7.36 -20.51 4.15
N ASP A 35 -7.54 -21.82 4.30
CA ASP A 35 -8.35 -22.43 5.37
C ASP A 35 -9.76 -21.80 5.52
N GLY A 36 -10.39 -21.50 4.37
CA GLY A 36 -11.72 -20.88 4.31
C GLY A 36 -11.77 -19.37 4.61
N ARG A 37 -10.65 -18.74 4.99
CA ARG A 37 -10.55 -17.31 5.31
C ARG A 37 -9.96 -16.51 4.14
N LYS A 38 -10.47 -15.29 3.94
CA LYS A 38 -9.96 -14.30 2.97
C LYS A 38 -8.83 -13.50 3.63
N TYR A 39 -7.72 -13.35 2.93
CA TYR A 39 -6.58 -12.52 3.30
C TYR A 39 -6.34 -11.51 2.18
N ILE A 40 -6.05 -10.27 2.56
CA ILE A 40 -5.76 -9.21 1.61
C ILE A 40 -4.29 -8.85 1.77
N GLN A 41 -3.56 -8.95 0.67
CA GLN A 41 -2.17 -8.52 0.58
C GLN A 41 -2.04 -7.37 -0.40
N ALA A 42 -1.01 -6.56 -0.21
CA ALA A 42 -0.66 -5.47 -1.10
C ALA A 42 0.73 -5.73 -1.67
N GLU A 43 0.88 -5.55 -2.98
CA GLU A 43 2.16 -5.43 -3.65
C GLU A 43 2.60 -3.96 -3.63
N LEU A 44 3.86 -3.71 -3.26
CA LEU A 44 4.40 -2.37 -3.05
C LEU A 44 5.54 -2.10 -4.04
N GLU A 45 5.43 -0.97 -4.75
CA GLU A 45 6.41 -0.48 -5.72
C GLU A 45 7.35 0.52 -5.05
N ASP A 46 8.66 0.35 -5.21
CA ASP A 46 9.65 1.33 -4.74
C ASP A 46 9.69 2.60 -5.62
N LYS A 47 10.54 3.56 -5.25
CA LYS A 47 10.71 4.80 -6.03
C LYS A 47 11.37 4.57 -7.40
N GLY A 48 12.05 3.44 -7.58
CA GLY A 48 12.66 3.03 -8.85
C GLY A 48 11.71 2.31 -9.80
N GLY A 49 10.47 2.03 -9.39
CA GLY A 49 9.49 1.29 -10.18
C GLY A 49 9.63 -0.23 -10.07
N ASN A 50 10.40 -0.74 -9.12
CA ASN A 50 10.51 -2.17 -8.88
C ASN A 50 9.41 -2.61 -7.91
N SER A 51 8.84 -3.80 -8.15
CA SER A 51 8.01 -4.48 -7.16
C SER A 51 8.91 -5.09 -6.11
N VAL A 52 8.82 -4.61 -4.87
CA VAL A 52 9.80 -4.96 -3.82
C VAL A 52 9.19 -5.85 -2.75
N THR A 53 7.89 -5.75 -2.46
CA THR A 53 7.31 -6.44 -1.30
C THR A 53 5.84 -6.77 -1.51
N ILE A 54 5.46 -8.00 -1.12
CA ILE A 54 4.07 -8.40 -0.94
C ILE A 54 3.84 -8.65 0.55
N ASP A 55 3.02 -7.83 1.20
CA ASP A 55 2.72 -7.95 2.63
C ASP A 55 1.21 -7.87 2.90
N SER A 56 0.82 -8.15 4.15
CA SER A 56 -0.57 -7.96 4.59
C SER A 56 -0.98 -6.49 4.43
N ALA A 57 -2.13 -6.24 3.81
CA ALA A 57 -2.67 -4.88 3.67
C ALA A 57 -2.86 -4.17 5.03
N ALA A 58 -3.06 -4.96 6.11
CA ALA A 58 -3.16 -4.43 7.46
C ALA A 58 -1.88 -3.72 7.94
N MET A 59 -0.70 -4.10 7.42
CA MET A 59 0.60 -3.53 7.78
C MET A 59 0.96 -2.27 6.99
N VAL A 60 0.16 -1.92 5.97
CA VAL A 60 0.37 -0.77 5.11
C VAL A 60 -0.34 0.45 5.68
N THR A 61 0.31 1.61 5.61
CA THR A 61 -0.23 2.92 6.02
C THR A 61 0.02 3.98 4.94
N GLU A 62 -0.91 4.93 4.76
CA GLU A 62 -0.74 6.02 3.79
C GLU A 62 0.19 7.07 4.40
N ILE A 63 1.16 7.53 3.61
CA ILE A 63 1.99 8.66 4.01
C ILE A 63 1.24 9.93 3.60
N LYS A 64 0.70 10.64 4.59
CA LYS A 64 0.13 11.96 4.35
C LYS A 64 1.26 12.93 4.07
N GLN A 65 1.35 13.41 2.83
CA GLN A 65 2.22 14.55 2.55
C GLN A 65 1.60 15.79 3.19
N GLU A 66 2.32 16.43 4.11
CA GLU A 66 2.02 17.81 4.48
C GLU A 66 2.30 18.68 3.25
N VAL A 67 1.26 19.33 2.75
CA VAL A 67 1.41 20.31 1.68
C VAL A 67 1.94 21.58 2.34
N GLU A 68 3.23 21.85 2.21
CA GLU A 68 3.75 23.19 2.45
C GLU A 68 3.07 24.13 1.46
N VAL A 69 2.20 25.01 1.96
CA VAL A 69 1.59 26.07 1.16
C VAL A 69 2.65 27.15 0.99
N PRO A 70 3.15 27.44 -0.22
CA PRO A 70 4.05 28.55 -0.41
C PRO A 70 3.29 29.86 -0.15
N PHE A 71 3.88 30.71 0.69
CA PHE A 71 3.38 32.06 1.01
C PHE A 71 3.39 32.99 -0.20
#